data_AF-B4QL81-F1
#
_entry.id   AF-B4QL81-F1
#
_cell.length_a   1.000
_cell.length_b   1.000
_cell.length_c   1.000
_cell.angle_alpha   90.00
_cell.angle_beta   90.00
_cell.angle_gamma   90.00
#
_symmetry.space_group_name_H-M   'P 1'
#
loop_
_entity.id
_entity.type
_entity.pdbx_description
1 polymer ?
#
loop_
_entity_poly.entity_id
_entity_poly.type
_entity_poly.pdbx_seq_one_letter_code
_entity_poly.pdbx_strand_id
1 'polypeptide(L)'
;MPPKPKHRDIAGFLSRVRNFLLGRTHTTAHRFADMVSPRTQPPPNIPSGPTQSLFANYYYTRDPRRLVKPFVDVVQEHKKMLAAKAKEEEAAKKAQAKSGDAPKGGSPIPPVESKATDTNECDEGDSGAKKLPTPGKVHSWEGPH
;
A
#
# COMPACT_ATOMS: atom_id res chain seq x y z
N MET A 1 -4.79 -4.65 -52.31
CA MET A 1 -3.86 -5.11 -51.25
C MET A 1 -3.05 -6.25 -51.82
N PRO A 2 -1.73 -6.32 -51.60
CA PRO A 2 -0.94 -7.47 -52.04
C PRO A 2 -1.48 -8.75 -51.38
N PRO A 3 -1.46 -9.91 -52.07
CA PRO A 3 -1.90 -11.17 -51.50
C PRO A 3 -1.03 -11.54 -50.28
N LYS A 4 -1.65 -12.10 -49.24
CA LYS A 4 -0.92 -12.54 -48.05
C LYS A 4 0.13 -13.59 -48.45
N PRO A 5 1.40 -13.44 -48.06
CA PRO A 5 2.43 -14.40 -48.42
C PRO A 5 2.12 -15.75 -47.78
N LYS A 6 2.26 -16.84 -48.55
CA LYS A 6 2.14 -18.19 -48.00
C LYS A 6 3.32 -18.46 -47.06
N HIS A 7 3.03 -18.86 -45.83
CA HIS A 7 4.06 -19.26 -44.87
C HIS A 7 4.76 -20.53 -45.37
N ARG A 8 6.06 -20.62 -45.10
CA ARG A 8 6.84 -21.82 -45.41
C ARG A 8 6.50 -22.90 -44.39
N ASP A 9 5.84 -23.96 -44.83
CA ASP A 9 5.59 -25.17 -44.04
C ASP A 9 6.06 -26.41 -44.83
N ILE A 10 6.05 -27.56 -44.17
CA ILE A 10 6.43 -28.85 -44.74
C ILE A 10 5.37 -29.28 -45.76
N ALA A 11 5.75 -30.16 -46.71
CA ALA A 11 4.81 -30.74 -47.67
C ALA A 11 3.56 -31.35 -46.98
N GLY A 12 2.41 -31.26 -47.65
CA GLY A 12 1.10 -31.58 -47.06
C GLY A 12 0.98 -32.99 -46.48
N PHE A 13 1.67 -33.97 -47.07
CA PHE A 13 1.74 -35.33 -46.51
C PHE A 13 2.45 -35.38 -45.16
N LEU A 14 3.66 -34.80 -45.08
CA LEU A 14 4.43 -34.77 -43.82
C LEU A 14 3.73 -33.94 -42.74
N SER A 15 3.00 -32.88 -43.10
CA SER A 15 2.21 -32.11 -42.15
C SER A 15 1.10 -32.96 -41.50
N ARG A 16 0.47 -33.86 -42.26
CA ARG A 16 -0.54 -34.81 -41.74
C ARG A 16 0.06 -35.84 -40.81
N VAL A 17 1.20 -36.43 -41.18
CA VAL A 17 1.93 -37.37 -40.31
C VAL A 17 2.32 -36.70 -38.99
N ARG A 18 2.86 -35.47 -39.05
CA ARG A 18 3.20 -34.67 -37.88
C ARG A 18 1.97 -34.42 -36.99
N ASN A 19 0.86 -33.98 -37.56
CA ASN A 19 -0.35 -33.70 -36.79
C ASN A 19 -0.96 -34.97 -36.18
N PHE A 20 -0.86 -36.10 -36.87
CA PHE A 20 -1.31 -37.40 -36.36
C PHE A 20 -0.49 -37.84 -35.15
N LEU A 21 0.84 -37.79 -35.23
CA LEU A 21 1.72 -38.17 -34.11
C LEU A 21 1.62 -37.21 -32.91
N LEU A 22 1.32 -35.94 -33.16
CA LEU A 22 1.12 -34.93 -32.11
C LEU A 22 -0.28 -34.98 -31.49
N GLY A 23 -1.25 -35.67 -32.11
CA GLY A 23 -2.65 -35.64 -31.69
C GLY A 23 -3.30 -34.25 -31.78
N ARG A 24 -2.65 -33.28 -32.43
CA ARG A 24 -3.10 -31.89 -32.57
C ARG A 24 -2.55 -31.24 -33.82
N THR A 25 -3.12 -30.11 -34.23
CA THR A 25 -2.56 -29.29 -35.29
C THR A 25 -1.25 -28.64 -34.83
N HIS A 26 -0.19 -28.83 -35.62
CA HIS A 26 1.10 -28.24 -35.34
C HIS A 26 1.07 -26.71 -35.51
N THR A 27 1.46 -26.00 -34.46
CA THR A 27 1.60 -24.54 -34.45
C THR A 27 3.06 -24.17 -34.71
N THR A 28 3.34 -23.49 -35.81
CA THR A 28 4.70 -23.11 -36.21
C THR A 28 5.28 -22.03 -35.30
N ALA A 29 6.46 -22.27 -34.72
CA ALA A 29 7.17 -21.31 -33.86
C ALA A 29 7.97 -20.25 -34.64
N HIS A 30 8.02 -20.34 -35.97
CA HIS A 30 8.73 -19.38 -36.80
C HIS A 30 7.97 -18.05 -36.88
N ARG A 31 8.76 -16.97 -36.85
CA ARG A 31 8.26 -15.60 -36.97
C ARG A 31 8.29 -15.16 -38.42
N PHE A 32 7.12 -15.15 -39.06
CA PHE A 32 6.95 -14.64 -40.42
C PHE A 32 6.72 -13.12 -40.42
N ALA A 33 7.08 -12.46 -41.53
CA ALA A 33 7.09 -11.00 -41.61
C ALA A 33 5.70 -10.36 -41.48
N ASP A 34 4.64 -11.11 -41.78
CA ASP A 34 3.24 -10.70 -41.68
C ASP A 34 2.63 -10.93 -40.28
N MET A 35 3.23 -11.82 -39.48
CA MET A 35 2.81 -12.11 -38.10
C MET A 35 3.61 -11.30 -37.06
N VAL A 36 4.59 -10.51 -37.50
CA VAL A 36 5.43 -9.66 -36.66
C VAL A 36 5.15 -8.21 -37.00
N SER A 37 5.33 -7.32 -36.04
CA SER A 37 5.28 -5.90 -36.29
C SER A 37 6.29 -5.47 -37.37
N PRO A 38 5.96 -4.46 -38.20
CA PRO A 38 6.89 -3.93 -39.19
C PRO A 38 8.23 -3.52 -38.58
N ARG A 39 9.32 -3.63 -39.34
CA ARG A 39 10.64 -3.13 -38.90
C ARG A 39 10.67 -1.61 -38.74
N THR A 40 9.91 -0.92 -39.57
CA THR A 40 9.77 0.55 -39.56
C THR A 40 8.45 0.91 -38.91
N GLN A 41 8.51 1.52 -37.73
CA GLN A 41 7.33 2.02 -37.02
C GLN A 41 7.13 3.51 -37.33
N PRO A 42 5.88 3.98 -37.50
CA PRO A 42 5.62 5.41 -37.62
C PRO A 42 5.99 6.14 -36.33
N PRO A 43 6.28 7.46 -36.39
CA PRO A 43 6.55 8.23 -35.18
C PRO A 43 5.35 8.16 -34.23
N PRO A 44 5.53 7.72 -32.97
CA PRO A 44 4.45 7.61 -32.01
C PRO A 44 4.08 8.98 -31.43
N ASN A 45 2.79 9.21 -31.18
CA ASN A 45 2.32 10.31 -30.35
C ASN A 45 2.11 9.79 -28.92
N ILE A 46 3.07 10.09 -28.03
CA ILE A 46 3.08 9.60 -26.65
C ILE A 46 2.30 10.60 -25.77
N PRO A 47 1.33 10.15 -24.95
CA PRO A 47 0.62 11.04 -24.05
C PRO A 47 1.59 11.64 -23.02
N SER A 48 1.35 12.90 -22.67
CA SER A 48 2.09 13.61 -21.64
C SER A 48 1.98 12.95 -20.27
N GLY A 49 3.08 12.95 -19.52
CA GLY A 49 3.09 12.47 -18.13
C GLY A 49 2.32 13.40 -17.17
N PRO A 50 2.09 12.95 -15.92
CA PRO A 50 1.30 13.68 -14.93
C PRO A 50 1.94 15.01 -14.48
N THR A 51 3.24 15.18 -14.75
CA THR A 51 3.99 16.37 -14.36
C THR A 51 4.11 17.41 -15.48
N GLN A 52 3.25 17.33 -16.50
CA GLN A 52 3.16 18.32 -17.59
C GLN A 52 1.95 19.25 -17.38
N SER A 53 1.59 19.56 -16.14
CA SER A 53 0.65 20.65 -15.84
C SER A 53 1.37 22.00 -15.94
N LEU A 54 0.72 22.98 -16.57
CA LEU A 54 1.23 24.35 -16.70
C LEU A 54 1.10 25.16 -15.40
N PHE A 55 0.18 24.76 -14.51
CA PHE A 55 -0.08 25.44 -13.24
C PHE A 55 0.06 24.48 -12.05
N ALA A 56 0.31 25.04 -10.87
CA ALA A 56 0.42 24.32 -9.59
C ALA A 56 1.40 23.12 -9.59
N ASN A 57 2.44 23.18 -10.42
CA ASN A 57 3.38 22.07 -10.64
C ASN A 57 4.82 22.46 -10.25
N TYR A 58 4.98 22.92 -9.02
CA TYR A 58 6.27 23.31 -8.49
C TYR A 58 7.14 22.08 -8.22
N TYR A 59 8.42 22.14 -8.57
CA TYR A 59 9.31 20.99 -8.42
C TYR A 59 9.49 20.56 -6.95
N TYR A 60 9.50 21.51 -6.02
CA TYR A 60 9.74 21.23 -4.61
C TYR A 60 8.63 20.39 -3.94
N THR A 61 7.39 20.44 -4.43
CA THR A 61 6.28 19.66 -3.87
C THR A 61 6.29 18.20 -4.31
N ARG A 62 6.93 17.91 -5.45
CA ARG A 62 6.98 16.57 -6.08
C ARG A 62 8.33 15.88 -6.02
N ASP A 63 9.35 16.49 -5.41
CA ASP A 63 10.71 15.93 -5.37
C ASP A 63 10.86 14.92 -4.22
N PRO A 64 10.79 13.59 -4.47
CA PRO A 64 10.94 12.60 -3.41
C PRO A 64 12.36 12.54 -2.86
N ARG A 65 13.37 13.00 -3.61
CA ARG A 65 14.78 12.89 -3.22
C ARG A 65 15.09 13.75 -2.00
N ARG A 66 14.37 14.86 -1.83
CA ARG A 66 14.50 15.77 -0.68
C ARG A 66 13.58 15.40 0.49
N LEU A 67 12.62 14.51 0.27
CA LEU A 67 11.75 13.99 1.34
C LEU A 67 12.41 12.85 2.13
N VAL A 68 13.50 12.28 1.61
CA VAL A 68 14.27 11.25 2.30
C VAL A 68 14.94 11.84 3.54
N LYS A 69 14.50 11.39 4.72
CA LYS A 69 15.11 11.73 6.00
C LYS A 69 16.35 10.85 6.22
N PRO A 70 17.36 11.35 6.97
CA PRO A 70 18.49 10.52 7.37
C PRO A 70 18.01 9.34 8.20
N PHE A 71 18.81 8.26 8.19
CA PHE A 71 18.52 7.08 9.01
C PHE A 71 18.49 7.44 10.48
N VAL A 72 17.56 6.80 11.19
CA VAL A 72 17.33 7.01 12.60
C VAL A 72 17.86 5.80 13.37
N ASP A 73 18.70 6.04 14.39
CA ASP A 73 19.15 5.00 15.32
C ASP A 73 18.11 4.79 16.43
N VAL A 74 17.37 3.68 16.31
CA VAL A 74 16.27 3.30 17.20
C VAL A 74 16.74 3.15 18.67
N VAL A 75 17.97 2.69 18.90
CA VAL A 75 18.48 2.47 20.26
C VAL A 75 18.78 3.79 20.96
N GLN A 76 19.39 4.73 20.23
CA GLN A 76 19.67 6.06 20.76
C GLN A 76 18.39 6.86 21.03
N GLU A 77 17.38 6.75 20.16
CA GLU A 77 16.08 7.38 20.39
C GLU A 77 15.38 6.83 21.63
N HIS A 78 15.38 5.50 21.80
CA HIS A 78 14.78 4.89 22.99
C HIS A 78 15.45 5.36 24.29
N LYS A 79 16.78 5.47 24.31
CA LYS A 79 17.54 6.01 25.45
C LYS A 79 17.18 7.48 25.72
N LYS A 80 17.06 8.31 24.69
CA LYS A 80 16.66 9.71 24.81
C LYS A 80 15.22 9.85 25.35
N MET A 81 14.29 9.01 24.90
CA MET A 81 12.92 8.99 25.42
C MET A 81 12.84 8.59 26.90
N LEU A 82 13.56 7.55 27.31
CA LEU A 82 13.60 7.14 28.73
C LEU A 82 14.23 8.23 29.62
N ALA A 83 15.30 8.87 29.15
CA ALA A 83 15.92 9.98 29.88
C ALA A 83 15.03 11.22 29.96
N ALA A 84 14.23 11.51 28.92
CA ALA A 84 13.24 12.58 28.95
C ALA A 84 12.13 12.28 29.98
N LYS A 85 11.59 11.05 29.98
CA LYS A 85 10.60 10.60 30.97
C LYS A 85 11.13 10.67 32.39
N ALA A 86 12.37 10.23 32.64
CA ALA A 86 12.99 10.32 33.96
C ALA A 86 13.15 11.78 34.44
N LYS A 87 13.48 12.71 33.53
CA LYS A 87 13.59 14.14 33.84
C LYS A 87 12.22 14.79 34.09
N GLU A 88 11.18 14.36 33.37
CA GLU A 88 9.79 14.80 33.60
C GLU A 88 9.26 14.29 34.95
N GLU A 89 9.56 13.05 35.33
CA GLU A 89 9.22 12.51 36.65
C GLU A 89 9.98 13.21 37.79
N GLU A 90 11.25 13.57 37.59
CA GLU A 90 12.02 14.34 38.57
C GLU A 90 11.51 15.78 38.69
N ALA A 91 11.12 16.40 37.57
CA ALA A 91 10.50 17.73 37.56
C ALA A 91 9.12 17.73 38.22
N ALA A 92 8.31 16.68 38.01
CA ALA A 92 7.03 16.48 38.70
C ALA A 92 7.22 16.28 40.21
N LYS A 93 8.25 15.53 40.63
CA LYS A 93 8.61 15.36 42.05
C LYS A 93 9.15 16.65 42.69
N LYS A 94 9.94 17.44 41.96
CA LYS A 94 10.41 18.76 42.42
C LYS A 94 9.30 19.81 42.48
N ALA A 95 8.29 19.73 41.60
CA ALA A 95 7.09 20.56 41.68
C ALA A 95 6.25 20.20 42.93
N GLN A 96 6.16 18.92 43.30
CA GLN A 96 5.51 18.49 44.55
C GLN A 96 6.30 18.85 45.82
N ALA A 97 7.63 18.96 45.76
CA ALA A 97 8.48 19.31 46.91
C ALA A 97 8.51 20.82 47.25
N LYS A 98 8.03 21.70 46.36
CA LYS A 98 7.87 23.14 46.62
C LYS A 98 6.50 23.54 47.19
N SER A 99 5.64 22.57 47.51
CA SER A 99 4.46 22.78 48.34
C SER A 99 4.63 22.02 49.65
N GLY A 100 5.05 22.71 50.71
CA GLY A 100 5.08 22.10 52.04
C GLY A 100 5.35 23.07 53.18
N ASP A 101 4.28 23.61 53.77
CA ASP A 101 4.13 23.81 55.22
C ASP A 101 2.63 23.66 55.59
N ALA A 102 2.33 22.86 56.61
CA ALA A 102 1.01 22.32 57.01
C ALA A 102 0.41 23.10 58.23
N PRO A 103 -0.59 22.63 59.03
CA PRO A 103 -1.72 21.67 58.89
C PRO A 103 -3.07 22.21 59.46
N LYS A 104 -4.19 21.45 59.37
CA LYS A 104 -5.11 21.10 60.49
C LYS A 104 -6.44 20.46 60.04
N GLY A 105 -6.73 19.27 60.60
CA GLY A 105 -8.03 18.97 61.22
C GLY A 105 -9.03 18.07 60.48
N GLY A 106 -9.20 16.85 60.99
CA GLY A 106 -10.52 16.20 61.12
C GLY A 106 -10.89 15.09 60.15
N SER A 107 -10.73 13.84 60.57
CA SER A 107 -11.59 12.71 60.16
C SER A 107 -12.79 12.65 61.13
N PRO A 108 -14.01 12.20 60.74
CA PRO A 108 -14.27 10.78 60.42
C PRO A 108 -15.31 10.49 59.29
N ILE A 109 -14.91 9.58 58.39
CA ILE A 109 -15.52 8.33 57.83
C ILE A 109 -17.07 8.12 57.78
N PRO A 110 -17.59 7.20 56.93
CA PRO A 110 -18.61 7.38 55.86
C PRO A 110 -19.96 6.68 56.27
N PRO A 111 -20.97 6.34 55.41
CA PRO A 111 -20.85 5.26 54.40
C PRO A 111 -21.84 5.30 53.19
N VAL A 112 -21.68 4.31 52.30
CA VAL A 112 -22.70 3.65 51.43
C VAL A 112 -22.96 4.17 50.00
N GLU A 113 -22.52 3.31 49.07
CA GLU A 113 -23.09 2.89 47.78
C GLU A 113 -24.38 3.56 47.24
N SER A 114 -24.38 3.91 45.95
CA SER A 114 -25.40 3.37 45.02
C SER A 114 -25.14 3.72 43.54
N LYS A 115 -25.25 2.66 42.73
CA LYS A 115 -25.83 2.57 41.37
C LYS A 115 -25.38 3.50 40.24
N ALA A 116 -24.92 2.82 39.19
CA ALA A 116 -24.95 3.21 37.80
C ALA A 116 -26.20 4.02 37.39
N THR A 117 -25.98 5.06 36.61
CA THR A 117 -26.92 5.49 35.56
C THR A 117 -26.13 6.08 34.40
N ASP A 118 -26.40 5.51 33.24
CA ASP A 118 -25.87 5.83 31.92
C ASP A 118 -26.24 7.24 31.48
N THR A 119 -25.29 7.94 30.85
CA THR A 119 -25.57 8.85 29.73
C THR A 119 -24.45 8.65 28.71
N ASN A 120 -24.69 7.69 27.82
CA ASN A 120 -24.02 7.62 26.53
C ASN A 120 -24.63 8.70 25.64
N GLU A 121 -23.83 9.65 25.17
CA GLU A 121 -24.16 10.42 23.98
C GLU A 121 -22.85 10.89 23.34
N CYS A 122 -22.25 10.00 22.54
CA CYS A 122 -21.22 10.35 21.58
C CYS A 122 -21.66 9.74 20.24
N ASP A 123 -22.02 10.63 19.33
CA ASP A 123 -22.39 10.44 17.92
C ASP A 123 -21.82 9.20 17.22
N GLU A 124 -22.74 8.45 16.60
CA GLU A 124 -22.47 7.43 15.60
C GLU A 124 -21.93 8.07 14.31
N GLY A 125 -20.63 8.01 14.13
CA GLY A 125 -19.93 8.30 12.86
C GLY A 125 -19.28 7.05 12.29
N ASP A 126 -20.05 6.30 11.49
CA ASP A 126 -19.66 5.38 10.40
C ASP A 126 -18.36 4.55 10.58
N SER A 127 -18.47 3.43 11.30
CA SER A 127 -17.41 2.42 11.38
C SER A 127 -17.43 1.46 10.18
N GLY A 128 -16.98 1.96 9.02
CA GLY A 128 -16.70 1.16 7.83
C GLY A 128 -15.43 0.30 7.94
N ALA A 129 -15.20 -0.38 9.07
CA ALA A 129 -14.06 -1.27 9.26
C ALA A 129 -14.32 -2.60 8.53
N LYS A 130 -13.81 -2.73 7.31
CA LYS A 130 -13.86 -4.00 6.55
C LYS A 130 -13.17 -5.10 7.36
N LYS A 131 -13.94 -6.11 7.79
CA LYS A 131 -13.44 -7.34 8.43
C LYS A 131 -12.29 -7.92 7.58
N LEU A 132 -11.14 -8.16 8.21
CA LEU A 132 -10.03 -8.88 7.59
C LEU A 132 -10.52 -10.27 7.14
N PRO A 133 -10.18 -10.72 5.93
CA PRO A 133 -10.58 -12.04 5.46
C PRO A 133 -9.88 -13.14 6.28
N THR A 134 -10.65 -14.17 6.65
CA THR A 134 -10.12 -15.37 7.32
C THR A 134 -9.07 -16.04 6.42
N PRO A 135 -7.91 -16.45 6.95
CA PRO A 135 -6.87 -17.07 6.14
C PRO A 135 -7.41 -18.34 5.46
N GLY A 136 -7.22 -18.44 4.14
CA GLY A 136 -7.58 -19.60 3.33
C GLY A 136 -8.62 -19.38 2.23
N LYS A 137 -9.26 -18.21 2.14
CA LYS A 137 -10.19 -17.90 1.04
C LYS A 137 -9.49 -17.14 -0.10
N VAL A 138 -9.14 -17.87 -1.16
CA VAL A 138 -8.61 -17.30 -2.41
C VAL A 138 -9.70 -16.48 -3.11
N HIS A 139 -9.37 -15.26 -3.51
CA HIS A 139 -10.24 -14.42 -4.34
C HIS A 139 -10.10 -14.85 -5.80
N SER A 140 -11.20 -15.29 -6.41
CA SER A 140 -11.27 -15.57 -7.85
C SER A 140 -11.26 -14.26 -8.63
N TRP A 141 -10.32 -14.12 -9.57
CA TRP A 141 -10.04 -12.91 -10.36
C TRP A 141 -10.86 -12.79 -11.65
N GLU A 142 -11.97 -13.52 -11.79
CA GLU A 142 -12.88 -13.36 -12.93
C GLU A 142 -14.10 -12.53 -12.51
N GLY A 143 -14.19 -11.33 -13.08
CA GLY A 143 -15.36 -10.46 -12.99
C GLY A 143 -16.50 -10.93 -13.90
N PRO A 144 -17.70 -10.33 -13.80
CA PRO A 144 -18.90 -10.81 -14.49
C PRO A 144 -18.82 -10.56 -16.00
N HIS A 145 -19.29 -11.56 -16.77
CA HIS A 145 -19.55 -11.48 -18.21
C HIS A 145 -20.69 -10.53 -18.55
#